data_AF-A0A2I0HF09-F1
#
_entry.id   AF-A0A2I0HF09-F1
#
_cell.length_a   1.000
_cell.length_b   1.000
_cell.length_c   1.000
_cell.angle_alpha   90.00
_cell.angle_beta   90.00
_cell.angle_gamma   90.00
#
_symmetry.space_group_name_H-M   'P 1'
#
loop_
_entity.id
_entity.type
_entity.pdbx_description
1 polymer ?
#
loop_
_entity_poly.entity_id
_entity_poly.type
_entity_poly.pdbx_seq_one_letter_code
_entity_poly.pdbx_strand_id
1 'polypeptide(L)'
;MTWLDSCQDGSVVYVCFGSRGMLTSKQMDELTAGLDQSKVRFILCVRNPDGRQVATGYSSIPDGFEDRVVGRGLVIRGWAPQLLILRHRAVGAFLTHCGWNSTIEGVTA
;
A
#
# COMPACT_ATOMS: atom_id res chain seq x y z
N MET A 1 7.06 12.46 -5.54
CA MET A 1 7.08 12.79 -4.10
C MET A 1 6.04 13.83 -3.73
N THR A 2 5.59 14.72 -4.63
CA THR A 2 4.67 15.84 -4.33
C THR A 2 3.51 15.55 -3.36
N TRP A 3 2.86 14.39 -3.46
CA TRP A 3 1.83 14.00 -2.49
C TRP A 3 2.38 13.76 -1.08
N LEU A 4 3.49 13.01 -0.96
CA LEU A 4 4.20 12.81 0.31
C LEU A 4 4.77 14.12 0.87
N ASP A 5 5.25 15.02 0.00
CA ASP A 5 5.78 16.33 0.39
C ASP A 5 4.72 17.20 1.10
N SER A 6 3.44 17.00 0.76
CA SER A 6 2.29 17.69 1.36
C SER A 6 1.81 17.09 2.69
N CYS A 7 2.37 15.95 3.11
CA CYS A 7 1.98 15.26 4.32
C CYS A 7 2.82 15.70 5.53
N GLN A 8 2.25 15.57 6.74
CA GLN A 8 2.99 15.78 7.99
C GLN A 8 4.01 14.67 8.22
N ASP A 9 5.07 14.98 8.96
CA ASP A 9 6.12 14.02 9.30
C ASP A 9 5.55 12.83 10.09
N GLY A 10 6.01 11.62 9.75
CA GLY A 10 5.56 10.37 10.39
C GLY A 10 4.05 10.06 10.27
N SER A 11 3.30 10.77 9.43
CA SER A 11 1.82 10.64 9.36
C SER A 11 1.31 9.63 8.33
N VAL A 12 2.18 9.07 7.49
CA VAL A 12 1.82 8.18 6.38
C VAL A 12 2.20 6.74 6.68
N VAL A 13 1.26 5.83 6.45
CA VAL A 13 1.49 4.39 6.46
C VAL A 13 1.83 3.93 5.04
N TYR A 14 3.01 3.38 4.83
CA TYR A 14 3.34 2.68 3.58
C TYR A 14 2.90 1.21 3.68
N VAL A 15 2.14 0.74 2.70
CA VAL A 15 1.59 -0.61 2.65
C VAL A 15 2.07 -1.31 1.38
N CYS A 16 2.87 -2.37 1.53
CA CYS A 16 3.39 -3.14 0.40
C CYS A 16 3.68 -4.59 0.77
N PHE A 17 3.06 -5.52 0.04
CA PHE A 17 3.24 -6.97 0.23
C PHE A 17 4.30 -7.58 -0.70
N GLY A 18 5.22 -6.75 -1.20
CA GLY A 18 6.33 -7.17 -2.05
C GLY A 18 5.94 -7.49 -3.48
N SER A 19 6.89 -7.99 -4.27
CA SER A 19 6.71 -8.24 -5.71
C SER A 19 5.91 -9.51 -6.04
N ARG A 20 5.85 -10.46 -5.10
CA ARG A 20 5.20 -11.77 -5.28
C ARG A 20 3.98 -11.97 -4.40
N GLY A 21 3.84 -11.19 -3.32
CA GLY A 21 2.70 -11.29 -2.43
C GLY A 21 1.43 -10.79 -3.10
N MET A 22 0.37 -11.59 -3.03
CA MET A 22 -0.96 -11.21 -3.47
C MET A 22 -1.97 -11.57 -2.39
N LEU A 23 -2.95 -10.69 -2.20
CA LEU A 23 -4.03 -10.88 -1.26
C LEU A 23 -5.23 -11.50 -1.97
N THR A 24 -5.85 -12.49 -1.33
CA THR A 24 -7.17 -12.98 -1.76
C THR A 24 -8.18 -11.83 -1.77
N SER A 25 -9.27 -11.98 -2.51
CA SER A 25 -10.29 -10.92 -2.60
C SER A 25 -10.78 -10.48 -1.24
N LYS A 26 -11.08 -11.46 -0.36
CA LYS A 26 -11.50 -11.20 1.02
C LYS A 26 -10.45 -10.41 1.81
N GLN A 27 -9.17 -10.74 1.67
CA GLN A 27 -8.10 -10.00 2.36
C GLN A 27 -7.93 -8.57 1.81
N MET A 28 -8.12 -8.36 0.51
CA MET A 28 -8.08 -7.03 -0.09
C MET A 28 -9.26 -6.17 0.38
N ASP A 29 -10.46 -6.76 0.47
CA ASP A 29 -11.66 -6.10 1.00
C ASP A 29 -11.45 -5.66 2.45
N GLU A 30 -10.95 -6.55 3.32
CA GLU A 30 -10.68 -6.23 4.72
C GLU A 30 -9.57 -5.18 4.88
N LEU A 31 -8.49 -5.30 4.09
CA LEU A 31 -7.40 -4.32 4.12
C LEU A 31 -7.90 -2.92 3.75
N THR A 32 -8.65 -2.81 2.66
CA THR A 32 -9.16 -1.52 2.18
C THR A 32 -10.24 -0.96 3.11
N ALA A 33 -11.10 -1.80 3.68
CA ALA A 33 -12.03 -1.39 4.72
C ALA A 33 -11.31 -0.86 5.97
N GLY A 34 -10.21 -1.50 6.41
CA GLY A 34 -9.39 -1.03 7.52
C GLY A 34 -8.70 0.30 7.25
N LEU A 35 -8.14 0.48 6.05
CA LEU A 35 -7.51 1.73 5.63
C LEU A 35 -8.51 2.90 5.55
N ASP A 36 -9.73 2.65 5.06
CA ASP A 36 -10.77 3.68 5.05
C ASP A 36 -11.21 4.05 6.48
N GLN A 37 -11.48 3.06 7.33
CA GLN A 37 -11.97 3.28 8.69
C GLN A 37 -10.94 3.93 9.62
N SER A 38 -9.65 3.58 9.47
CA SER A 38 -8.58 4.11 10.34
C SER A 38 -8.31 5.60 10.14
N LYS A 39 -8.77 6.20 9.04
CA LYS A 39 -8.57 7.61 8.66
C LYS A 39 -7.12 8.08 8.55
N VAL A 40 -6.14 7.17 8.64
CA VAL A 40 -4.72 7.47 8.42
C VAL A 40 -4.48 7.90 6.98
N ARG A 41 -3.37 8.61 6.74
CA ARG A 41 -2.84 8.77 5.39
C ARG A 41 -2.04 7.54 5.02
N PHE A 42 -2.13 7.10 3.77
CA PHE A 42 -1.44 5.89 3.35
C PHE A 42 -1.01 5.90 1.89
N ILE A 43 0.02 5.11 1.59
CA ILE A 43 0.34 4.65 0.24
C ILE A 43 0.09 3.14 0.21
N LEU A 44 -0.77 2.69 -0.70
CA LEU A 44 -1.05 1.28 -0.91
C LEU A 44 -0.47 0.84 -2.25
N CYS A 45 0.61 0.06 -2.20
CA CYS A 45 1.21 -0.56 -3.38
C CYS A 45 0.58 -1.94 -3.60
N VAL A 46 -0.05 -2.12 -4.75
CA VAL A 46 -0.75 -3.35 -5.13
C VAL A 46 -0.33 -3.83 -6.50
N ARG A 47 -0.38 -5.15 -6.69
CA ARG A 47 -0.27 -5.77 -8.00
C ARG A 47 -1.65 -6.07 -8.54
N ASN A 48 -1.89 -5.73 -9.80
CA ASN A 48 -3.11 -6.17 -10.47
C ASN A 48 -3.02 -7.67 -10.75
N PRO A 49 -4.02 -8.47 -10.33
CA PRO A 49 -4.07 -9.88 -10.69
C PRO A 49 -4.27 -10.04 -12.20
N ASP A 50 -3.66 -11.07 -12.79
CA ASP A 50 -4.00 -11.53 -14.14
C ASP A 50 -5.32 -12.33 -14.15
N GLY A 51 -5.84 -12.67 -15.33
CA GLY A 51 -7.11 -13.37 -15.46
C GLY A 51 -7.17 -14.74 -14.76
N ARG A 52 -6.06 -15.46 -14.64
CA ARG A 52 -6.01 -16.75 -13.91
C ARG A 52 -6.05 -16.50 -12.40
N GLN A 53 -5.39 -15.45 -11.95
CA GLN A 53 -5.40 -15.06 -10.54
C GLN A 53 -6.78 -14.57 -10.11
N VAL A 54 -7.48 -13.81 -10.96
CA VAL A 54 -8.88 -13.44 -10.72
C VAL A 54 -9.77 -14.67 -10.60
N ALA A 55 -9.63 -15.64 -11.52
CA ALA A 55 -10.40 -16.88 -11.49
C ALA A 55 -10.13 -17.76 -10.25
N THR A 56 -9.00 -17.56 -9.57
CA THR A 56 -8.61 -18.32 -8.36
C THR A 56 -8.81 -17.54 -7.06
N GLY A 57 -9.51 -16.40 -7.12
CA GLY A 57 -9.97 -15.68 -5.92
C GLY A 57 -9.04 -14.56 -5.43
N TYR A 58 -8.25 -13.97 -6.33
CA TYR A 58 -7.50 -12.73 -6.07
C TYR A 58 -8.20 -11.55 -6.78
N SER A 59 -8.47 -10.45 -6.07
CA SER A 59 -9.03 -9.24 -6.68
C SER A 59 -8.05 -8.07 -6.62
N SER A 60 -8.32 -7.08 -7.49
CA SER A 60 -7.74 -5.75 -7.36
C SER A 60 -8.42 -4.97 -6.23
N ILE A 61 -8.03 -3.71 -6.09
CA ILE A 61 -8.71 -2.72 -5.24
C ILE A 61 -10.23 -2.74 -5.51
N PRO A 62 -11.08 -2.73 -4.46
CA PRO A 62 -12.53 -2.71 -4.61
C PRO A 62 -13.04 -1.42 -5.25
N ASP A 63 -14.14 -1.51 -5.98
CA ASP A 63 -14.75 -0.37 -6.66
C ASP A 63 -15.11 0.75 -5.67
N GLY A 64 -14.87 1.98 -6.11
CA GLY A 64 -15.09 3.20 -5.33
C GLY A 64 -14.18 3.37 -4.11
N PHE A 65 -13.22 2.47 -3.84
CA PHE A 65 -12.28 2.64 -2.72
C PHE A 65 -11.47 3.93 -2.87
N GLU A 66 -10.90 4.17 -4.05
CA GLU A 66 -10.09 5.36 -4.30
C GLU A 66 -10.88 6.65 -4.11
N ASP A 67 -12.15 6.67 -4.52
CA ASP A 67 -13.05 7.81 -4.31
C ASP A 67 -13.28 8.08 -2.81
N ARG A 68 -13.44 7.03 -2.00
CA ARG A 68 -13.62 7.15 -0.54
C ARG A 68 -12.38 7.69 0.19
N VAL A 69 -11.20 7.51 -0.39
CA VAL A 69 -9.92 7.88 0.24
C VAL A 69 -9.23 9.07 -0.42
N VAL A 70 -9.90 9.79 -1.33
CA VAL A 70 -9.36 10.98 -2.00
C VAL A 70 -8.73 11.94 -0.98
N GLY A 71 -7.51 12.39 -1.28
CA GLY A 71 -6.73 13.30 -0.43
C GLY A 71 -6.04 12.65 0.77
N ARG A 72 -6.33 11.38 1.10
CA ARG A 72 -5.69 10.63 2.22
C ARG A 72 -4.97 9.37 1.77
N GLY A 73 -5.42 8.72 0.71
CA GLY A 73 -4.83 7.52 0.16
C GLY A 73 -4.23 7.75 -1.22
N LEU A 74 -3.06 7.15 -1.46
CA LEU A 74 -2.48 7.03 -2.79
C LEU A 74 -2.32 5.54 -3.13
N VAL A 75 -2.94 5.08 -4.21
CA VAL A 75 -2.81 3.70 -4.69
C VAL A 75 -1.80 3.66 -5.82
N ILE A 76 -0.77 2.83 -5.68
CA ILE A 76 0.22 2.56 -6.73
C ILE A 76 -0.01 1.15 -7.26
N ARG A 77 -0.27 1.02 -8.56
CA ARG A 77 -0.45 -0.26 -9.24
C ARG A 77 0.86 -0.68 -9.89
N GLY A 78 1.35 -1.88 -9.59
CA GLY A 78 2.59 -2.43 -10.13
C GLY A 78 3.80 -2.13 -9.27
N TRP A 79 4.84 -1.54 -9.86
CA TRP A 79 6.10 -1.24 -9.16
C TRP A 79 6.06 0.13 -8.50
N ALA A 80 6.55 0.21 -7.26
CA ALA A 80 6.74 1.46 -6.53
C ALA A 80 8.22 1.65 -6.16
N PRO A 81 8.72 2.90 -6.12
CA PRO A 81 10.08 3.21 -5.69
C PRO A 81 10.19 3.09 -4.15
N GLN A 82 10.11 1.86 -3.63
CA GLN A 82 9.96 1.54 -2.21
C GLN A 82 11.00 2.24 -1.32
N LEU A 83 12.28 2.16 -1.67
CA LEU A 83 13.34 2.79 -0.88
C LEU A 83 13.18 4.31 -0.79
N LEU A 84 12.74 4.96 -1.87
CA LEU A 84 12.48 6.41 -1.85
C LEU A 84 11.27 6.73 -0.97
N ILE A 85 10.20 5.94 -1.06
CA ILE A 85 9.00 6.12 -0.23
C ILE A 85 9.35 5.96 1.25
N LEU A 86 10.04 4.87 1.61
CA LEU A 86 10.40 4.57 3.00
C LEU A 86 11.28 5.65 3.63
N ARG A 87 12.24 6.21 2.87
CA ARG A 87 13.13 7.29 3.34
C ARG A 87 12.46 8.66 3.43
N HIS A 88 11.21 8.78 3.00
CA HIS A 88 10.53 10.06 3.02
C HIS A 88 10.07 10.41 4.45
N ARG A 89 10.37 11.63 4.92
CA ARG A 89 10.03 12.13 6.28
C ARG A 89 8.58 11.91 6.72
N ALA A 90 7.64 11.90 5.77
CA ALA A 90 6.22 11.71 6.04
C ALA A 90 5.85 10.26 6.36
N VAL A 91 6.64 9.26 5.98
CA VAL A 91 6.36 7.85 6.26
C VAL A 91 6.74 7.54 7.70
N GLY A 92 5.76 7.11 8.49
CA GLY A 92 5.95 6.76 9.90
C GLY A 92 5.77 5.27 10.20
N ALA A 93 5.19 4.50 9.28
CA ALA A 93 4.96 3.07 9.46
C ALA A 93 5.03 2.31 8.14
N PHE A 94 5.44 1.04 8.23
CA PHE A 94 5.51 0.13 7.09
C PHE A 94 4.74 -1.18 7.38
N LEU A 95 3.61 -1.37 6.71
CA LEU A 95 2.92 -2.66 6.65
C LEU A 95 3.54 -3.51 5.55
N THR A 96 4.23 -4.58 5.93
CA THR A 96 5.09 -5.37 5.05
C THR A 96 4.85 -6.87 5.17
N HIS A 97 5.14 -7.58 4.09
CA HIS A 97 5.21 -9.05 4.05
C HIS A 97 6.47 -9.64 4.70
N CYS A 98 7.36 -8.79 5.23
CA CYS A 98 8.60 -9.18 5.92
C CYS A 98 9.61 -9.96 5.07
N GLY A 99 9.56 -9.85 3.74
CA GLY A 99 10.64 -10.34 2.89
C GLY A 99 11.95 -9.60 3.21
N TRP A 100 13.07 -10.33 3.22
CA TRP A 100 14.33 -9.86 3.80
C TRP A 100 14.78 -8.48 3.30
N ASN A 101 14.74 -8.25 1.98
CA ASN A 101 15.10 -6.95 1.41
C ASN A 101 14.20 -5.82 1.94
N SER A 102 12.88 -6.04 1.98
CA SER A 102 11.93 -5.05 2.50
C SER A 102 12.11 -4.81 3.99
N THR A 103 12.43 -5.85 4.77
CA THR A 103 12.72 -5.71 6.20
C THR A 103 13.97 -4.85 6.41
N ILE A 104 15.06 -5.12 5.70
CA ILE A 104 16.28 -4.31 5.81
C ILE A 104 16.05 -2.87 5.35
N GLU A 105 15.33 -2.66 4.24
CA GLU A 105 14.96 -1.31 3.80
C GLU A 105 14.13 -0.59 4.87
N GLY A 106 13.17 -1.25 5.51
CA GLY A 106 12.35 -0.66 6.57
C GLY A 106 13.13 -0.30 7.84
N VAL A 107 14.17 -1.09 8.18
CA VAL A 107 15.03 -0.83 9.36
C VAL A 107 16.05 0.29 9.09
N THR A 108 16.47 0.44 7.84
CA THR A 108 17.55 1.38 7.45
C THR A 108 17.06 2.67 6.82
N ALA A 109 15.74 2.82 6.67
CA ALA A 109 15.10 4.00 6.07
C ALA A 109 15.13 5.23 6.99
#